data_AF-A0A3S0U9H4-F1
#
_entry.id   AF-A0A3S0U9H4-F1
#
_cell.length_a   1.000
_cell.length_b   1.000
_cell.length_c   1.000
_cell.angle_alpha   90.00
_cell.angle_beta   90.00
_cell.angle_gamma   90.00
#
_symmetry.space_group_name_H-M   'P 1'
#
loop_
_entity.id
_entity.type
_entity.pdbx_description
1 polymer ?
#
loop_
_entity_poly.entity_id
_entity_poly.type
_entity_poly.pdbx_seq_one_letter_code
_entity_poly.pdbx_strand_id
1 'polypeptide(L)' 'MGRNNIHHNRDKNKQTLPQVPKNLKSDGLDVEYSNELADHNDLESQVRSDAADQRARNRQKSK' A
#
# COMPACT_ATOMS: atom_id res chain seq x y z
N MET A 1 -29.51 4.03 -26.10
CA MET A 1 -28.82 2.80 -26.56
C MET A 1 -27.61 2.59 -25.63
N GLY A 2 -27.73 1.99 -24.45
CA GLY A 2 -28.05 0.58 -24.26
C GLY A 2 -26.78 -0.26 -24.41
N ARG A 3 -25.90 -0.27 -23.39
CA ARG A 3 -24.85 -1.29 -23.26
C ARG A 3 -24.88 -1.97 -21.89
N ASN A 4 -25.91 -2.81 -21.75
CA ASN A 4 -25.90 -4.12 -21.11
C ASN A 4 -24.77 -4.43 -20.10
N ASN A 5 -25.22 -4.55 -18.84
CA ASN A 5 -24.55 -5.23 -17.75
C ASN A 5 -24.33 -6.71 -18.13
N ILE A 6 -23.12 -7.06 -18.55
CA ILE A 6 -22.74 -8.46 -18.77
C ILE A 6 -22.35 -9.04 -17.41
N HIS A 7 -23.33 -9.64 -16.75
CA HIS A 7 -23.15 -10.49 -15.58
C HIS A 7 -22.05 -11.52 -15.86
N HIS A 8 -20.89 -11.36 -15.23
CA HIS A 8 -19.98 -12.48 -15.05
C HIS A 8 -20.36 -13.10 -13.70
N ASN A 9 -21.03 -14.25 -13.75
CA ASN A 9 -21.06 -15.20 -12.65
C ASN A 9 -19.63 -15.72 -12.47
N ARG A 10 -18.74 -14.89 -11.90
CA ARG A 10 -17.44 -15.38 -11.44
C ARG A 10 -17.76 -16.18 -10.20
N ASP A 11 -17.62 -17.48 -10.34
CA ASP A 11 -17.74 -18.45 -9.26
C ASP A 11 -17.12 -17.87 -7.99
N LYS A 12 -17.92 -17.82 -6.92
CA LYS A 12 -17.58 -17.21 -5.63
C LYS A 12 -16.47 -17.98 -4.89
N ASN A 13 -15.70 -18.82 -5.60
CA ASN A 13 -14.43 -19.33 -5.13
C ASN A 13 -13.36 -18.22 -5.26
N LYS A 14 -13.61 -17.10 -4.58
CA LYS A 14 -12.57 -16.14 -4.23
C LYS A 14 -11.79 -16.76 -3.08
N GLN A 15 -10.95 -17.75 -3.38
CA GLN A 15 -9.80 -18.04 -2.53
C GLN A 15 -9.02 -16.73 -2.47
N THR A 16 -9.26 -15.94 -1.43
CA THR A 16 -8.45 -14.78 -1.10
C THR A 16 -7.13 -15.36 -0.64
N LEU A 17 -6.24 -15.66 -1.59
CA LEU A 17 -4.85 -15.92 -1.26
C LEU A 17 -4.40 -14.65 -0.56
N PRO A 18 -4.18 -14.69 0.77
CA PRO A 18 -3.69 -13.51 1.43
C PRO A 18 -2.33 -13.21 0.80
N GLN A 19 -2.09 -11.93 0.50
CA GLN A 19 -0.82 -11.48 -0.05
C GLN A 19 0.38 -11.92 0.83
N VAL A 20 0.11 -12.21 2.10
CA VAL A 20 1.07 -12.68 3.09
C VAL A 20 0.56 -13.97 3.75
N PRO A 21 1.36 -15.06 3.80
CA PRO A 21 1.07 -16.29 4.53
C PRO A 21 0.68 -16.04 5.99
N LYS A 22 -0.14 -16.91 6.58
CA LYS A 22 -0.70 -16.72 7.95
C LYS A 22 0.37 -16.53 9.04
N ASN A 23 1.50 -17.21 8.91
CA ASN A 23 2.64 -17.16 9.82
C ASN A 23 3.57 -15.96 9.62
N LEU A 24 3.38 -15.18 8.55
CA LEU A 24 4.15 -13.99 8.23
C LEU A 24 3.32 -12.72 8.39
N LYS A 25 2.11 -12.83 8.93
CA LYS A 25 1.28 -11.67 9.25
C LYS A 25 1.96 -10.87 10.35
N SER A 26 2.04 -9.56 10.17
CA SER A 26 2.48 -8.65 11.23
C SER A 26 1.54 -8.74 12.43
N ASP A 27 2.08 -8.78 13.64
CA ASP A 27 1.31 -8.88 14.89
C ASP A 27 0.50 -7.62 15.23
N GLY A 28 0.64 -6.54 14.43
CA GLY A 28 -0.09 -5.29 14.61
C GLY A 28 0.36 -4.46 15.81
N LEU A 29 1.56 -4.74 16.32
CA LEU A 29 2.18 -3.94 17.37
C LEU A 29 2.80 -2.69 16.75
N ASP A 30 2.37 -1.52 17.23
CA ASP A 30 2.96 -0.25 16.86
C ASP A 30 4.33 -0.14 17.55
N VAL A 31 5.41 -0.32 16.78
CA VAL A 31 6.79 -0.12 17.26
C VAL A 31 7.21 1.29 16.87
N GLU A 32 7.59 2.09 17.87
CA GLU A 32 7.99 3.47 17.65
C GLU A 32 9.32 3.57 16.89
N TYR A 33 9.36 4.47 15.92
CA TYR A 33 10.56 4.74 15.15
C TYR A 33 11.56 5.53 16.00
N SER A 34 12.80 5.03 16.09
CA SER A 34 13.90 5.66 16.84
C SER A 34 14.91 6.26 15.88
N ASN A 35 14.96 7.60 15.80
CA ASN A 35 15.90 8.33 14.93
C ASN A 35 17.37 8.00 15.19
N GLU A 36 17.73 7.74 16.45
CA GLU A 36 19.13 7.49 16.85
C GLU A 36 19.64 6.12 16.42
N LEU A 37 18.73 5.17 16.17
CA LEU A 37 19.05 3.82 15.72
C LEU A 37 18.97 3.67 14.20
N ALA A 38 18.41 4.67 13.51
CA ALA A 38 18.23 4.64 12.07
C ALA A 38 19.59 4.64 11.36
N ASP A 39 19.73 3.75 10.39
CA ASP A 39 20.91 3.73 9.54
C ASP A 39 20.78 4.76 8.39
N HIS A 40 21.81 4.85 7.57
CA HIS A 40 21.80 5.75 6.41
C HIS A 40 20.66 5.42 5.43
N ASN A 41 20.38 4.14 5.22
CA ASN A 41 19.36 3.69 4.25
C ASN A 41 17.95 4.04 4.75
N ASP A 42 17.72 3.95 6.06
CA ASP A 42 16.47 4.33 6.69
C ASP A 42 16.17 5.81 6.46
N LEU A 43 17.18 6.67 6.68
CA LEU A 43 17.07 8.12 6.45
C LEU A 43 16.82 8.44 4.97
N GLU A 44 17.54 7.82 4.05
CA GLU A 44 17.30 8.01 2.60
C GLU A 44 15.91 7.56 2.18
N SER A 45 15.43 6.46 2.75
CA SER A 45 14.10 5.92 2.45
C SER A 45 13.00 6.88 2.89
N GLN A 46 13.14 7.50 4.06
CA GLN A 46 12.19 8.53 4.53
C GLN A 46 12.16 9.73 3.59
N VAL A 47 13.34 10.30 3.27
CA VAL A 47 13.45 11.44 2.36
C VAL A 47 12.85 11.13 0.99
N ARG A 48 13.08 9.92 0.47
CA ARG A 48 12.53 9.46 -0.80
C ARG A 48 11.01 9.31 -0.77
N SER A 49 10.47 8.81 0.34
CA SER A 49 9.03 8.66 0.54
C SER A 49 8.34 10.02 0.59
N ASP A 50 8.88 10.96 1.37
CA ASP A 50 8.37 12.33 1.46
C ASP A 50 8.34 13.03 0.09
N ALA A 51 9.42 12.89 -0.69
CA ALA A 51 9.47 13.43 -2.05
C ALA A 51 8.41 12.80 -2.97
N ALA A 52 8.14 11.50 -2.83
CA ALA A 52 7.08 10.83 -3.59
C ALA A 52 5.69 11.34 -3.23
N ASP A 53 5.43 11.52 -1.94
CA ASP A 53 4.16 12.05 -1.43
C ASP A 53 3.91 13.49 -1.90
N GLN A 54 4.93 14.34 -1.87
CA GLN A 54 4.84 15.70 -2.42
C GLN A 54 4.48 15.67 -3.91
N ARG A 55 5.13 14.80 -4.71
CA ARG A 55 4.79 14.62 -6.12
C ARG A 55 3.34 14.17 -6.31
N ALA A 56 2.87 13.20 -5.52
CA ALA A 56 1.50 12.70 -5.61
C ALA A 56 0.48 13.79 -5.26
N ARG A 57 0.70 14.52 -4.16
CA ARG A 57 -0.13 15.65 -3.74
C ARG A 57 -0.20 16.74 -4.81
N ASN A 58 0.92 17.08 -5.43
CA ASN A 58 0.94 18.08 -6.51
C ASN A 58 0.13 17.63 -7.74
N ARG A 59 0.20 16.35 -8.11
CA ARG A 59 -0.64 15.80 -9.19
C ARG A 59 -2.13 15.82 -8.85
N GLN A 60 -2.49 15.56 -7.60
CA GLN A 60 -3.88 15.63 -7.15
C GLN A 60 -4.43 17.07 -7.17
N LYS A 61 -3.62 18.06 -6.78
CA LYS A 61 -4.01 19.48 -6.81
C LYS A 61 -4.14 20.05 -8.22
N SER A 62 -3.43 19.48 -9.19
CA SER A 62 -3.48 19.88 -10.60
C SER A 62 -4.65 19.27 -11.38
N LYS A 63 -5.42 18.37 -10.76
CA LYS A 63 -6.64 17.77 -11.34
C LYS A 63 -7.87 18.58 -10.94
#